data_AF-A0A852W050-F1
#
_entry.id   AF-A0A852W050-F1
#
_cell.length_a   1.000
_cell.length_b   1.000
_cell.length_c   1.000
_cell.angle_alpha   90.00
_cell.angle_beta   90.00
_cell.angle_gamma   90.00
#
_symmetry.space_group_name_H-M   'P 1'
#
loop_
_entity.id
_entity.type
_entity.pdbx_description
1 polymer ?
#
loop_
_entity_poly.entity_id
_entity_poly.type
_entity_poly.pdbx_seq_one_letter_code
_entity_poly.pdbx_strand_id
1 'polypeptide(L)'
;MTAHDSERASDPPPPPPLPARFYESPPVILGGMLLWAVGAGVAAAVVMVTGSGFGPADGAGAWFWTCIAGVGVGLFGAAVFSAQRAAARRGDRSAQRGVEPR
;
A
#
# COMPACT_ATOMS: atom_id res chain seq x y z
N MET A 1 -0.07 33.36 -38.02
CA MET A 1 -0.65 32.90 -36.75
C MET A 1 -1.64 31.79 -37.09
N THR A 2 -1.18 30.55 -37.20
CA THR A 2 -2.03 29.40 -37.57
C THR A 2 -2.61 28.77 -36.31
N ALA A 3 -3.76 28.10 -36.40
CA ALA A 3 -4.45 27.48 -35.25
C ALA A 3 -3.55 26.55 -34.42
N HIS A 4 -2.51 26.00 -35.04
CA HIS A 4 -1.50 25.13 -34.42
C HIS A 4 -0.62 25.84 -33.36
N ASP A 5 -0.48 27.17 -33.44
CA ASP A 5 0.25 27.97 -32.44
C ASP A 5 -0.63 28.25 -31.20
N SER A 6 -1.96 28.27 -31.34
CA SER A 6 -2.89 28.45 -30.22
C SER A 6 -2.97 27.22 -29.32
N GLU A 7 -2.85 26.01 -29.88
CA GLU A 7 -2.84 24.76 -29.09
C GLU A 7 -1.57 24.65 -28.22
N ARG A 8 -0.39 25.03 -28.72
CA ARG A 8 0.84 25.04 -27.90
C ARG A 8 0.80 26.08 -26.78
N ALA A 9 0.07 27.17 -26.99
CA ALA A 9 -0.12 28.22 -25.98
C ALA A 9 -1.13 27.83 -24.88
N SER A 10 -1.90 26.75 -25.09
CA SER A 10 -2.98 26.31 -24.20
C SER A 10 -2.56 25.19 -23.24
N ASP A 11 -1.29 24.77 -23.25
CA ASP A 11 -0.85 23.68 -22.39
C ASP A 11 -0.88 24.12 -20.92
N PRO A 12 -1.71 23.50 -20.07
CA PRO A 12 -1.82 23.91 -18.68
C PRO A 12 -0.46 23.74 -17.98
N PRO A 13 -0.11 24.64 -17.06
CA PRO A 13 1.15 24.52 -16.33
C PRO A 13 1.22 23.16 -15.64
N PRO A 14 2.42 22.54 -15.58
CA PRO A 14 2.59 21.22 -15.01
C PRO A 14 2.01 21.20 -13.59
N PRO A 15 1.25 20.15 -13.22
CA PRO A 15 0.59 20.09 -11.93
C PRO A 15 1.64 20.17 -10.81
N PRO A 16 1.32 20.89 -9.71
CA PRO A 16 2.25 21.03 -8.60
C PRO A 16 2.65 19.63 -8.08
N PRO A 17 3.93 19.42 -7.74
CA PRO A 17 4.40 18.12 -7.27
C PRO A 17 3.67 17.77 -5.97
N LEU A 18 2.94 16.65 -5.98
CA LEU A 18 2.28 16.12 -4.80
C LEU A 18 3.34 15.78 -3.73
N PRO A 19 3.10 16.14 -2.45
CA PRO A 19 4.06 15.89 -1.38
C PRO A 19 4.33 14.39 -1.24
N ALA A 20 5.57 13.98 -1.56
CA ALA A 20 5.99 12.58 -1.69
C ALA A 20 5.66 11.72 -0.46
N ARG A 21 5.67 12.32 0.74
CA ARG A 21 5.45 11.65 2.03
C ARG A 21 4.10 10.92 2.16
N PHE A 22 3.08 11.33 1.42
CA PHE A 22 1.75 10.68 1.44
C PHE A 22 1.52 9.75 0.25
N TYR A 23 2.33 9.87 -0.80
CA TYR A 23 2.19 9.09 -2.03
C TYR A 23 3.13 7.89 -2.11
N GLU A 24 4.22 7.91 -1.34
CA GLU A 24 5.00 6.72 -1.09
C GLU A 24 4.12 5.73 -0.31
N SER A 25 3.56 4.74 -1.01
CA SER A 25 2.73 3.69 -0.40
C SER A 25 3.44 2.86 0.70
N PRO A 26 4.77 2.65 0.70
CA PRO A 26 5.45 1.85 1.73
C PRO A 26 5.18 2.27 3.19
N PRO A 27 5.32 3.56 3.60
CA PRO A 27 5.07 3.97 4.98
C PRO A 27 3.64 3.70 5.47
N VAL A 28 2.62 3.83 4.61
CA VAL A 28 1.22 3.59 5.00
C VAL A 28 0.96 2.11 5.26
N ILE A 29 1.46 1.23 4.39
CA ILE A 29 1.32 -0.23 4.54
C ILE A 29 2.02 -0.70 5.81
N LEU A 30 3.25 -0.22 6.04
CA LEU A 30 4.02 -0.53 7.24
C LEU A 30 3.35 0.02 8.50
N GLY A 31 2.78 1.22 8.44
CA GLY A 31 2.03 1.83 9.55
C GLY A 31 0.80 1.01 9.93
N GLY A 32 -0.01 0.60 8.96
CA GLY A 32 -1.17 -0.26 9.20
C GLY A 32 -0.78 -1.63 9.76
N MET A 33 0.28 -2.24 9.22
CA MET A 33 0.77 -3.54 9.71
C MET A 33 1.32 -3.44 11.14
N LEU A 34 2.04 -2.37 11.46
CA LEU A 34 2.55 -2.11 12.81
C LEU A 34 1.40 -1.89 13.80
N LEU A 35 0.36 -1.15 13.39
CA LEU A 35 -0.84 -0.93 14.21
C LEU A 35 -1.52 -2.27 14.56
N TRP A 36 -1.69 -3.15 13.59
CA TRP A 36 -2.26 -4.48 13.83
C TRP A 36 -1.35 -5.36 14.70
N ALA A 37 -0.02 -5.29 14.52
CA ALA A 37 0.92 -6.02 15.37
C ALA A 37 0.89 -5.54 16.82
N VAL A 38 0.79 -4.23 17.05
CA VAL A 38 0.61 -3.65 18.39
C VAL A 38 -0.72 -4.11 18.99
N GLY A 39 -1.82 -4.07 18.22
CA GLY A 39 -3.11 -4.59 18.65
C GLY A 39 -3.07 -6.06 19.07
N ALA A 40 -2.39 -6.90 18.29
CA ALA A 40 -2.19 -8.31 18.62
C ALA A 40 -1.39 -8.47 19.92
N GLY A 41 -0.31 -7.69 20.10
CA GLY A 41 0.50 -7.70 21.33
C GLY A 41 -0.30 -7.28 22.56
N VAL A 42 -1.12 -6.23 22.45
CA VAL A 42 -1.99 -5.78 23.54
C VAL A 42 -3.05 -6.83 23.87
N ALA A 43 -3.72 -7.41 22.87
CA ALA A 43 -4.70 -8.47 23.09
C ALA A 43 -4.08 -9.72 23.73
N ALA A 44 -2.88 -10.11 23.28
CA ALA A 44 -2.14 -11.21 23.89
C ALA A 44 -1.75 -10.92 25.35
N ALA A 45 -1.29 -9.70 25.65
CA ALA A 45 -0.99 -9.29 27.02
C ALA A 45 -2.24 -9.36 27.91
N VAL A 46 -3.40 -8.92 27.41
CA VAL A 46 -4.67 -9.04 28.12
C VAL A 46 -5.00 -10.52 28.40
N VAL A 47 -4.93 -11.39 27.39
CA VAL A 47 -5.17 -12.85 27.57
C VAL A 47 -4.25 -13.44 28.64
N MET A 48 -2.97 -13.08 28.64
CA MET A 48 -1.99 -13.60 29.59
C MET A 48 -2.22 -13.10 31.01
N VAL A 49 -2.64 -11.84 31.18
CA VAL A 49 -2.91 -11.24 32.50
C VAL A 49 -4.23 -11.71 33.08
N THR A 50 -5.26 -11.87 32.25
CA THR A 50 -6.60 -12.28 32.70
C THR A 50 -6.78 -13.80 32.76
N GLY A 51 -5.89 -14.56 32.12
CA GLY A 51 -6.03 -16.02 31.99
C GLY A 51 -7.21 -16.45 31.13
N SER A 52 -7.79 -15.54 30.32
CA SER A 52 -9.03 -15.79 29.58
C SER A 52 -8.89 -16.81 28.44
N GLY A 53 -7.66 -17.19 28.06
CA GLY A 53 -7.40 -18.06 26.90
C GLY A 53 -7.41 -17.31 25.55
N PHE A 54 -6.81 -17.95 24.54
CA PHE A 54 -6.72 -17.46 23.16
C PHE A 54 -7.85 -17.99 22.27
N GLY A 55 -8.92 -18.51 22.88
CA GLY A 55 -10.07 -19.03 22.14
C GLY A 55 -10.79 -17.90 21.39
N PRO A 56 -11.25 -18.12 20.15
CA PRO A 56 -12.06 -17.12 19.44
C PRO A 56 -13.40 -16.81 20.11
N ALA A 57 -13.86 -17.69 21.00
CA ALA A 57 -15.05 -17.47 21.82
C ALA A 57 -14.80 -16.50 22.98
N ASP A 58 -13.52 -16.33 23.37
CA ASP A 58 -13.11 -15.44 24.44
C ASP A 58 -12.95 -14.02 23.88
N GLY A 59 -13.44 -13.01 24.61
CA GLY A 59 -13.38 -11.62 24.14
C GLY A 59 -11.97 -11.22 23.71
N ALA A 60 -10.96 -11.35 24.58
CA ALA A 60 -9.60 -10.98 24.24
C ALA A 60 -8.97 -11.87 23.13
N GLY A 61 -9.35 -13.15 23.07
CA GLY A 61 -8.91 -14.08 22.03
C GLY A 61 -9.45 -13.73 20.64
N ALA A 62 -10.72 -13.32 20.54
CA ALA A 62 -11.30 -12.85 19.28
C ALA A 62 -10.57 -11.61 18.71
N TRP A 63 -10.24 -10.67 19.59
CA TRP A 63 -9.52 -9.45 19.19
C TRP A 63 -8.07 -9.77 18.78
N PHE A 64 -7.41 -10.70 19.47
CA PHE A 64 -6.11 -11.20 19.07
C PHE A 64 -6.14 -11.77 17.64
N TRP A 65 -7.07 -12.68 17.35
CA TRP A 65 -7.18 -13.29 16.02
C TRP A 65 -7.57 -12.30 14.93
N THR A 66 -8.38 -11.30 15.25
CA THR A 66 -8.68 -10.20 14.33
C THR A 66 -7.42 -9.41 14.00
N CYS A 67 -6.58 -9.10 15.00
CA CYS A 67 -5.33 -8.40 14.78
C CYS A 67 -4.34 -9.23 13.96
N ILE A 68 -4.26 -10.54 14.22
CA ILE A 68 -3.45 -11.46 13.40
C ILE A 68 -3.92 -11.49 11.95
N ALA A 69 -5.24 -11.53 11.71
CA ALA A 69 -5.79 -11.43 10.36
C ALA A 69 -5.41 -10.10 9.69
N GLY A 70 -5.47 -8.99 10.43
CA GLY A 70 -5.01 -7.67 9.96
C GLY A 70 -3.53 -7.64 9.58
N VAL A 71 -2.66 -8.26 10.38
CA VAL A 71 -1.22 -8.42 10.04
C VAL A 71 -1.06 -9.26 8.77
N GLY A 72 -1.80 -10.37 8.65
CA GLY A 72 -1.77 -11.24 7.47
C GLY A 72 -2.18 -10.51 6.19
N VAL A 73 -3.27 -9.74 6.24
CA VAL A 73 -3.71 -8.88 5.12
C VAL A 73 -2.68 -7.81 4.80
N GLY A 74 -2.07 -7.20 5.83
CA GLY A 74 -0.99 -6.21 5.66
C GLY A 74 0.24 -6.79 4.95
N LEU A 75 0.69 -7.97 5.35
CA LEU A 75 1.79 -8.70 4.70
C LEU A 75 1.46 -9.05 3.25
N PHE A 76 0.23 -9.51 2.98
CA PHE A 76 -0.22 -9.81 1.63
C PHE A 76 -0.19 -8.55 0.74
N GLY A 77 -0.74 -7.43 1.21
CA GLY A 77 -0.69 -6.15 0.51
C GLY A 77 0.74 -5.68 0.25
N ALA A 78 1.63 -5.80 1.24
CA ALA A 78 3.05 -5.46 1.10
C ALA A 78 3.78 -6.33 0.06
N ALA A 79 3.47 -7.63 0.01
CA ALA A 79 4.03 -8.56 -0.97
C ALA A 79 3.60 -8.19 -2.39
N VAL A 80 2.30 -7.92 -2.60
CA VAL A 80 1.76 -7.49 -3.90
C VAL A 80 2.41 -6.17 -4.33
N PHE A 81 2.47 -5.17 -3.45
CA PHE A 81 3.10 -3.90 -3.75
C PHE A 81 4.59 -4.07 -4.11
N SER A 82 5.31 -4.92 -3.39
CA SER A 82 6.72 -5.20 -3.65
C SER A 82 6.91 -5.90 -5.01
N ALA A 83 6.03 -6.83 -5.36
CA ALA A 83 6.01 -7.47 -6.68
C ALA A 83 5.71 -6.48 -7.79
N GLN A 84 4.71 -5.60 -7.62
CA GLN A 84 4.40 -4.52 -8.55
C GLN A 84 5.57 -3.56 -8.73
N ARG A 85 6.21 -3.12 -7.64
CA ARG A 85 7.39 -2.24 -7.69
C ARG A 85 8.60 -2.93 -8.30
N ALA A 86 8.75 -4.23 -8.12
CA ALA A 86 9.78 -5.02 -8.79
C ALA A 86 9.49 -5.14 -10.30
N ALA A 87 8.24 -5.37 -10.70
CA ALA A 87 7.82 -5.42 -12.10
C ALA A 87 8.00 -4.06 -12.81
N ALA A 88 7.58 -2.96 -12.18
CA ALA A 88 7.78 -1.61 -12.70
C ALA A 88 9.28 -1.28 -12.87
N ARG A 89 10.13 -1.71 -11.93
CA ARG A 89 11.60 -1.56 -12.02
C ARG A 89 12.25 -2.49 -13.04
N ARG A 90 11.71 -3.70 -13.23
CA ARG A 90 12.14 -4.62 -14.28
C ARG A 90 11.89 -4.04 -15.66
N GLY A 91 10.98 -3.07 -15.75
CA GLY A 91 10.75 -2.25 -16.92
C GLY A 91 10.19 -3.14 -18.00
N ASP A 92 8.89 -3.07 -18.22
CA ASP A 92 8.38 -3.64 -19.44
C ASP A 92 8.94 -2.81 -20.60
N ARG A 93 10.08 -3.28 -21.11
CA ARG A 93 10.71 -2.91 -22.38
C ARG A 93 9.81 -3.31 -23.57
N SER A 94 8.56 -3.71 -23.33
CA SER A 94 7.53 -3.93 -24.33
C SER A 94 6.87 -2.64 -24.83
N ALA A 95 7.28 -1.46 -24.32
CA ALA A 95 7.05 -0.20 -25.01
C ALA A 95 7.50 -0.39 -26.47
N GLN A 96 6.53 -0.61 -27.37
CA GLN A 96 6.75 -0.77 -28.79
C GLN A 96 7.39 0.53 -29.26
N ARG A 97 8.72 0.52 -29.34
CA ARG A 97 9.49 1.58 -29.97
C ARG A 97 9.16 1.51 -31.45
N GLY A 98 8.45 2.53 -31.95
CA GLY A 98 8.30 2.82 -33.37
C GLY A 98 7.48 1.78 -34.13
N VAL A 99 6.15 1.86 -34.01
CA VAL A 99 5.30 1.56 -35.17
C VAL A 99 5.61 2.65 -36.20
N GLU A 100 6.60 2.39 -37.06
CA GLU A 100 6.86 3.23 -38.25
C GLU A 100 5.73 2.97 -39.26
N PRO A 101 5.01 4.01 -39.71
CA PRO A 101 4.03 3.86 -40.77
C PRO A 101 4.75 3.65 -42.11
N ARG A 102 4.39 2.60 -42.83
CA ARG A 102 4.71 2.42 -44.24
C ARG A 102 3.46 2.07 -45.01
#